data_AF-A0A2N5YJW8-F1
#
_entry.id   AF-A0A2N5YJW8-F1
#
_cell.length_a   1.000
_cell.length_b   1.000
_cell.length_c   1.000
_cell.angle_alpha   90.00
_cell.angle_beta   90.00
_cell.angle_gamma   90.00
#
_symmetry.space_group_name_H-M   'P 1'
#
loop_
_entity.id
_entity.type
_entity.pdbx_description
1 polymer ?
#
loop_
_entity_poly.entity_id
_entity_poly.type
_entity_poly.pdbx_seq_one_letter_code
_entity_poly.pdbx_strand_id
1 'polypeptide(L)'
;MFVNDFVKKTFLGVLGLIISVGVHGQYFTTNGDASSLGGDCYQLTPDLENQQGSIWYSELIDISRPFDLKFTMNFGTENESGADGMVFVLQTVGNTALGANGSDIGFGGFSPSLGIEFDTYNNSTTTGDISDDHIAILYDGTTDHNSAYNIAGHVEASMNFIWPQNIEDEADHDVRIHWDPTDNNLLEVYF
;
A
#
# COMPACT_ATOMS: atom_id res chain seq x y z
N MET A 1 30.45 58.19 -53.63
CA MET A 1 29.78 57.02 -54.21
C MET A 1 30.27 55.79 -53.43
N PHE A 2 29.39 55.18 -52.60
CA PHE A 2 29.56 53.98 -51.76
C PHE A 2 30.65 54.07 -50.65
N VAL A 3 30.37 54.20 -49.34
CA VAL A 3 29.69 53.34 -48.32
C VAL A 3 30.33 51.95 -48.14
N ASN A 4 30.81 51.68 -46.92
CA ASN A 4 30.71 50.43 -46.12
C ASN A 4 31.90 50.31 -45.15
N ASP A 5 31.80 49.71 -43.96
CA ASP A 5 30.77 49.68 -42.94
C ASP A 5 31.45 49.09 -41.70
N PHE A 6 31.10 49.58 -40.51
CA PHE A 6 31.75 49.25 -39.25
C PHE A 6 31.18 47.93 -38.70
N VAL A 7 31.90 46.80 -38.82
CA VAL A 7 31.44 45.52 -38.27
C VAL A 7 31.64 45.51 -36.74
N LYS A 8 30.58 45.81 -35.98
CA LYS A 8 30.47 45.44 -34.56
C LYS A 8 30.02 43.98 -34.48
N LYS A 9 30.85 43.13 -33.86
CA LYS A 9 30.48 41.75 -33.51
C LYS A 9 29.54 41.79 -32.30
N THR A 10 28.26 41.53 -32.51
CA THR A 10 27.30 41.23 -31.44
C THR A 10 27.40 39.76 -31.10
N PHE A 11 27.76 39.45 -29.84
CA PHE A 11 27.64 38.11 -29.28
C PHE A 11 26.21 37.96 -28.74
N LEU A 12 25.41 37.06 -29.33
CA LEU A 12 24.14 36.63 -28.75
C LEU A 12 24.43 35.50 -27.77
N GLY A 13 24.38 35.80 -26.47
CA GLY A 13 24.31 34.77 -25.43
C GLY A 13 22.89 34.26 -25.31
N VAL A 14 22.64 33.01 -25.71
CA VAL A 14 21.36 32.34 -25.44
C VAL A 14 21.41 31.83 -24.00
N LEU A 15 20.66 32.49 -23.11
CA LEU A 15 20.44 32.01 -21.75
C LEU A 15 19.37 30.91 -21.81
N GLY A 16 19.79 29.65 -21.78
CA GLY A 16 18.88 28.51 -21.70
C GLY A 16 18.18 28.50 -20.34
N LEU A 17 16.86 28.69 -20.34
CA LEU A 17 16.03 28.53 -19.16
C LEU A 17 15.93 27.01 -18.87
N ILE A 18 16.67 26.52 -17.87
CA ILE A 18 16.47 25.16 -17.36
C ILE A 18 15.18 25.19 -16.53
N ILE A 19 14.09 24.73 -17.13
CA ILE A 19 12.86 24.44 -16.40
C ILE A 19 13.11 23.12 -15.67
N SER A 20 13.39 23.22 -14.37
CA SER A 20 13.34 22.08 -13.45
C SER A 20 11.89 21.62 -13.37
N VAL A 21 11.50 20.66 -14.19
CA VAL A 21 10.30 19.86 -13.92
C VAL A 21 10.63 19.05 -12.66
N GLY A 22 9.96 19.36 -11.56
CA GLY A 22 10.03 18.54 -10.36
C GLY A 22 9.53 17.15 -10.74
N VAL A 23 10.44 16.19 -10.84
CA VAL A 23 10.07 14.78 -10.88
C VAL A 23 9.60 14.46 -9.46
N HIS A 24 8.29 14.39 -9.25
CA HIS A 24 7.72 13.88 -8.01
C HIS A 24 7.93 12.37 -8.02
N GLY A 25 9.11 11.93 -7.59
CA GLY A 25 9.33 10.52 -7.30
C GLY A 25 8.43 10.13 -6.13
N GLN A 26 7.74 8.99 -6.24
CA GLN A 26 7.02 8.43 -5.10
C GLN A 26 8.05 8.13 -4.01
N TYR A 27 7.97 8.85 -2.90
CA TYR A 27 8.90 8.66 -1.79
C TYR A 27 8.19 7.84 -0.73
N PHE A 28 8.63 6.60 -0.52
CA PHE A 28 8.14 5.75 0.56
C PHE A 28 9.15 5.69 1.70
N THR A 29 8.66 5.72 2.93
CA THR A 29 9.46 5.49 4.14
C THR A 29 9.28 4.04 4.59
N THR A 30 10.37 3.28 4.62
CA THR A 30 10.42 1.91 5.15
C THR A 30 10.69 1.92 6.66
N ASN A 31 9.97 1.11 7.43
CA ASN A 31 10.19 0.93 8.87
C ASN A 31 10.27 -0.56 9.24
N GLY A 32 10.84 -0.84 10.41
CA GLY A 32 11.02 -2.21 10.89
C GLY A 32 11.96 -2.99 9.97
N ASP A 33 11.54 -4.19 9.59
CA ASP A 33 12.26 -5.11 8.72
C ASP A 33 12.04 -4.83 7.23
N ALA A 34 11.20 -3.84 6.89
CA ALA A 34 10.90 -3.51 5.50
C ALA A 34 12.13 -2.99 4.74
N SER A 35 12.29 -3.43 3.50
CA SER A 35 13.39 -3.02 2.62
C SER A 35 12.91 -2.72 1.21
N SER A 36 13.59 -1.79 0.54
CA SER A 36 13.36 -1.53 -0.88
C SER A 36 14.20 -2.50 -1.71
N LEU A 37 13.54 -3.20 -2.64
CA LEU A 37 14.19 -4.05 -3.64
C LEU A 37 14.57 -3.27 -4.91
N GLY A 38 14.21 -1.98 -4.97
CA GLY A 38 14.38 -1.11 -6.13
C GLY A 38 13.22 -1.23 -7.13
N GLY A 39 13.11 -0.26 -8.04
CA GLY A 39 12.06 -0.27 -9.08
C GLY A 39 10.64 -0.23 -8.51
N ASP A 40 10.42 0.55 -7.44
CA ASP A 40 9.15 0.66 -6.70
C ASP A 40 8.66 -0.65 -6.06
N CYS A 41 9.54 -1.66 -5.94
CA CYS A 41 9.28 -2.91 -5.23
C CYS A 41 9.83 -2.86 -3.80
N TYR A 42 9.05 -3.39 -2.86
CA TYR A 42 9.36 -3.40 -1.43
C TYR A 42 9.03 -4.77 -0.85
N GLN A 43 9.90 -5.24 0.04
CA GLN A 43 9.63 -6.39 0.90
C GLN A 43 9.29 -5.87 2.29
N LEU A 44 8.12 -6.19 2.83
CA LEU A 44 7.71 -5.76 4.17
C LEU A 44 8.41 -6.59 5.24
N THR A 45 8.42 -7.91 5.07
CA THR A 45 9.04 -8.86 5.99
C THR A 45 9.91 -9.83 5.18
N PRO A 46 11.17 -10.09 5.60
CA PRO A 46 11.91 -11.24 5.10
C PRO A 46 11.26 -12.53 5.61
N ASP A 47 11.51 -13.64 4.93
CA ASP A 47 11.08 -14.99 5.33
C ASP A 47 11.86 -15.48 6.57
N LEU A 48 11.47 -14.92 7.73
CA LEU A 48 11.99 -15.17 9.07
C LEU A 48 10.85 -14.99 10.08
N GLU A 49 10.93 -15.70 11.21
CA GLU A 49 9.90 -15.64 12.26
C GLU A 49 9.94 -14.34 13.09
N ASN A 50 8.77 -13.73 13.31
CA ASN A 50 8.57 -12.53 14.13
C ASN A 50 9.09 -11.24 13.49
N GLN A 51 8.83 -11.07 12.20
CA GLN A 51 9.17 -9.86 11.45
C GLN A 51 8.00 -8.89 11.38
N GLN A 52 8.33 -7.62 11.30
CA GLN A 52 7.37 -6.56 11.10
C GLN A 52 7.94 -5.46 10.23
N GLY A 53 7.21 -5.04 9.22
CA GLY A 53 7.59 -3.90 8.40
C GLY A 53 6.41 -3.07 7.96
N SER A 54 6.69 -1.81 7.64
CA SER A 54 5.73 -0.93 6.98
C SER A 54 6.41 -0.08 5.92
N ILE A 55 5.65 0.26 4.88
CA ILE A 55 6.02 1.29 3.92
C ILE A 55 4.94 2.38 3.93
N TRP A 56 5.34 3.63 4.11
CA TRP A 56 4.42 4.76 4.10
C TRP A 56 4.71 5.70 2.96
N TYR A 57 3.69 5.99 2.14
CA TYR A 57 3.76 7.07 1.17
C TYR A 57 3.99 8.39 1.91
N SER A 58 4.98 9.17 1.47
CA SER A 58 5.49 10.25 2.32
C SER A 58 4.63 11.51 2.31
N GLU A 59 3.70 11.62 1.38
CA GLU A 59 2.76 12.72 1.30
C GLU A 59 1.37 12.30 1.78
N LEU A 60 0.62 13.24 2.33
CA LEU A 60 -0.74 12.99 2.79
C LEU A 60 -1.70 12.87 1.59
N ILE A 61 -2.59 11.89 1.66
CA ILE A 61 -3.70 11.74 0.71
C ILE A 61 -4.90 12.56 1.21
N ASP A 62 -5.44 13.42 0.35
CA ASP A 62 -6.68 14.16 0.62
C ASP A 62 -7.90 13.27 0.34
N ILE A 63 -8.46 12.67 1.38
CA ILE A 63 -9.64 11.79 1.28
C ILE A 63 -10.94 12.54 0.91
N SER A 64 -10.94 13.87 0.83
CA SER A 64 -12.07 14.62 0.26
C SER A 64 -12.11 14.59 -1.27
N ARG A 65 -11.08 14.01 -1.90
CA ARG A 65 -10.95 13.81 -3.34
C ARG A 65 -10.96 12.32 -3.67
N PRO A 66 -11.48 11.95 -4.85
CA PRO A 66 -11.38 10.57 -5.31
C PRO A 66 -9.93 10.19 -5.62
N PHE A 67 -9.61 8.91 -5.45
CA PHE A 67 -8.35 8.33 -5.88
C PHE A 67 -8.55 6.90 -6.40
N ASP A 68 -7.63 6.44 -7.25
CA ASP A 68 -7.62 5.09 -7.83
C ASP A 68 -6.18 4.58 -7.74
N LEU A 69 -5.93 3.66 -6.81
CA LEU A 69 -4.62 3.07 -6.55
C LEU A 69 -4.58 1.67 -7.19
N LYS A 70 -3.46 1.35 -7.83
CA LYS A 70 -3.19 0.04 -8.43
C LYS A 70 -1.77 -0.38 -8.10
N PHE A 71 -1.63 -1.58 -7.57
CA PHE A 71 -0.35 -2.18 -7.21
C PHE A 71 -0.50 -3.70 -7.19
N THR A 72 0.62 -4.41 -7.10
CA THR A 72 0.63 -5.85 -6.92
C THR A 72 1.07 -6.22 -5.51
N MET A 73 0.58 -7.35 -5.03
CA MET A 73 1.00 -7.95 -3.75
C MET A 73 1.40 -9.40 -3.99
N ASN A 74 2.44 -9.84 -3.29
CA ASN A 74 2.94 -11.21 -3.34
C ASN A 74 3.08 -11.72 -1.90
N PHE A 75 2.48 -12.87 -1.61
CA PHE A 75 2.39 -13.42 -0.26
C PHE A 75 3.39 -14.55 0.00
N GLY A 76 4.33 -14.77 -0.92
CA GLY A 76 5.33 -15.84 -0.79
C GLY A 76 4.74 -17.23 -1.06
N THR A 77 5.31 -18.25 -0.42
CA THR A 77 5.00 -19.68 -0.69
C THR A 77 4.68 -20.50 0.55
N GLU A 78 4.84 -19.92 1.75
CA GLU A 78 4.66 -20.62 3.01
C GLU A 78 3.19 -20.52 3.40
N ASN A 79 2.47 -21.65 3.39
CA ASN A 79 1.04 -21.67 3.72
C ASN A 79 0.81 -22.01 5.21
N GLU A 80 0.98 -23.27 5.62
CA GLU A 80 0.73 -23.65 7.03
C GLU A 80 1.69 -23.01 8.03
N SER A 81 2.90 -22.64 7.60
CA SER A 81 3.94 -22.00 8.40
C SER A 81 4.05 -20.49 8.18
N GLY A 82 3.35 -19.95 7.18
CA GLY A 82 3.34 -18.53 6.86
C GLY A 82 2.28 -17.79 7.68
N ALA A 83 2.59 -16.54 8.05
CA ALA A 83 1.68 -15.63 8.73
C ALA A 83 2.26 -14.21 8.68
N ASP A 84 1.50 -13.16 8.95
CA ASP A 84 0.04 -13.12 9.18
C ASP A 84 -0.72 -12.57 7.95
N GLY A 85 0.01 -11.98 6.99
CA GLY A 85 -0.53 -11.37 5.77
C GLY A 85 -0.05 -9.94 5.58
N MET A 86 -0.81 -9.13 4.83
CA MET A 86 -0.50 -7.72 4.57
C MET A 86 -1.74 -6.84 4.62
N VAL A 87 -1.56 -5.54 4.87
CA VAL A 87 -2.67 -4.60 5.01
C VAL A 87 -2.36 -3.28 4.33
N PHE A 88 -3.29 -2.78 3.50
CA PHE A 88 -3.27 -1.39 3.04
C PHE A 88 -3.90 -0.50 4.10
N VAL A 89 -3.24 0.61 4.45
CA VAL A 89 -3.67 1.44 5.58
C VAL A 89 -3.72 2.92 5.21
N LEU A 90 -4.80 3.58 5.61
CA LEU A 90 -4.87 5.03 5.79
C LEU A 90 -4.82 5.34 7.28
N GLN A 91 -3.84 6.14 7.72
CA GLN A 91 -3.64 6.47 9.13
C GLN A 91 -3.09 7.89 9.33
N THR A 92 -3.10 8.35 10.58
CA THR A 92 -2.73 9.73 10.98
C THR A 92 -1.54 9.83 11.95
N VAL A 93 -0.96 8.70 12.37
CA VAL A 93 0.23 8.57 13.23
C VAL A 93 1.50 9.09 12.54
N GLY A 94 1.67 8.85 11.24
CA GLY A 94 2.77 9.36 10.41
C GLY A 94 3.68 8.28 9.82
N ASN A 95 4.75 8.70 9.15
CA ASN A 95 5.54 7.85 8.23
C ASN A 95 6.53 6.90 8.93
N THR A 96 6.61 6.93 10.26
CA THR A 96 7.42 5.99 11.05
C THR A 96 6.58 5.00 11.83
N ALA A 97 5.28 4.89 11.51
CA ALA A 97 4.34 4.08 12.27
C ALA A 97 4.57 2.58 12.02
N LEU A 98 4.47 1.81 13.10
CA LEU A 98 4.40 0.35 13.13
C LEU A 98 3.21 0.00 14.04
N GLY A 99 2.26 -0.81 13.55
CA GLY A 99 1.12 -1.28 14.34
C GLY A 99 1.53 -2.41 15.28
N ALA A 100 0.56 -3.09 15.87
CA ALA A 100 0.82 -4.31 16.63
C ALA A 100 1.15 -5.51 15.72
N ASN A 101 1.76 -6.56 16.30
CA ASN A 101 2.29 -7.75 15.61
C ASN A 101 1.33 -8.96 15.71
N GLY A 102 1.59 -10.01 14.93
CA GLY A 102 0.78 -11.23 14.93
C GLY A 102 -0.58 -10.95 14.28
N SER A 103 -1.66 -11.40 14.93
CA SER A 103 -3.05 -11.21 14.49
C SER A 103 -3.51 -9.75 14.36
N ASP A 104 -2.66 -8.77 14.69
CA ASP A 104 -2.91 -7.34 14.45
C ASP A 104 -2.29 -6.83 13.12
N ILE A 105 -1.59 -7.70 12.37
CA ILE A 105 -1.10 -7.54 10.99
C ILE A 105 -0.35 -6.23 10.68
N GLY A 106 0.30 -5.62 11.68
CA GLY A 106 0.96 -4.32 11.54
C GLY A 106 0.01 -3.12 11.43
N PHE A 107 -1.30 -3.33 11.67
CA PHE A 107 -2.36 -2.32 11.67
C PHE A 107 -2.89 -1.99 13.07
N GLY A 108 -2.92 -2.98 13.97
CA GLY A 108 -3.51 -2.85 15.30
C GLY A 108 -3.01 -1.62 16.07
N GLY A 109 -3.94 -0.86 16.64
CA GLY A 109 -3.65 0.33 17.46
C GLY A 109 -3.60 1.66 16.72
N PHE A 110 -3.73 1.69 15.39
CA PHE A 110 -3.88 2.95 14.65
C PHE A 110 -5.31 3.48 14.74
N SER A 111 -5.53 4.60 15.42
CA SER A 111 -6.85 5.25 15.47
C SER A 111 -6.72 6.79 15.45
N PRO A 112 -7.43 7.50 14.55
CA PRO A 112 -8.30 6.97 13.51
C PRO A 112 -7.53 6.34 12.34
N SER A 113 -8.09 5.31 11.73
CA SER A 113 -7.50 4.63 10.55
C SER A 113 -8.52 3.84 9.75
N LEU A 114 -8.14 3.43 8.53
CA LEU A 114 -8.83 2.43 7.71
C LEU A 114 -7.79 1.38 7.29
N GLY A 115 -8.12 0.10 7.45
CA GLY A 115 -7.34 -1.05 7.00
C GLY A 115 -8.12 -1.85 5.96
N ILE A 116 -7.47 -2.22 4.86
CA ILE A 116 -7.91 -3.26 3.95
C ILE A 116 -6.89 -4.38 4.09
N GLU A 117 -7.28 -5.44 4.78
CA GLU A 117 -6.39 -6.57 5.05
C GLU A 117 -6.48 -7.64 3.98
N PHE A 118 -5.38 -8.33 3.80
CA PHE A 118 -5.19 -9.50 2.95
C PHE A 118 -4.52 -10.52 3.87
N ASP A 119 -5.38 -11.24 4.58
CA ASP A 119 -5.02 -12.13 5.69
C ASP A 119 -4.81 -13.54 5.14
N THR A 120 -3.67 -14.13 5.47
CA THR A 120 -3.28 -15.48 5.05
C THR A 120 -3.19 -16.46 6.22
N TYR A 121 -3.57 -16.04 7.42
CA TYR A 121 -3.42 -16.85 8.62
C TYR A 121 -4.64 -16.81 9.54
N ASN A 122 -5.33 -17.95 9.63
CA ASN A 122 -6.51 -18.11 10.45
C ASN A 122 -6.26 -17.92 11.96
N ASN A 123 -6.67 -16.76 12.47
CA ASN A 123 -6.74 -16.38 13.87
C ASN A 123 -8.18 -16.40 14.44
N SER A 124 -9.02 -17.36 13.99
CA SER A 124 -10.44 -17.51 14.37
C SER A 124 -10.78 -17.39 15.87
N THR A 125 -9.86 -17.75 16.78
CA THR A 125 -10.09 -17.64 18.23
C THR A 125 -9.83 -16.26 18.81
N THR A 126 -9.06 -15.41 18.13
CA THR A 126 -8.63 -14.08 18.60
C THR A 126 -9.27 -12.94 17.82
N THR A 127 -9.43 -13.10 16.50
CA THR A 127 -9.93 -12.07 15.57
C THR A 127 -11.23 -12.47 14.88
N GLY A 128 -11.55 -13.77 14.85
CA GLY A 128 -12.82 -14.27 14.31
C GLY A 128 -12.79 -14.64 12.83
N ASP A 129 -11.59 -14.86 12.30
CA ASP A 129 -11.32 -15.20 10.91
C ASP A 129 -12.07 -16.44 10.43
N ILE A 130 -12.27 -16.48 9.12
CA ILE A 130 -12.65 -17.71 8.41
C ILE A 130 -11.43 -18.62 8.20
N SER A 131 -11.66 -19.82 7.68
CA SER A 131 -10.58 -20.80 7.46
C SER A 131 -9.66 -20.48 6.31
N ASP A 132 -10.17 -19.79 5.30
CA ASP A 132 -9.49 -19.53 4.04
C ASP A 132 -8.89 -18.11 4.07
N ASP A 133 -7.82 -17.90 3.29
CA ASP A 133 -7.25 -16.58 3.07
C ASP A 133 -8.33 -15.61 2.61
N HIS A 134 -8.34 -14.41 3.20
CA HIS A 134 -9.46 -13.52 3.03
C HIS A 134 -9.06 -12.05 3.02
N ILE A 135 -10.00 -11.25 2.54
CA ILE A 135 -9.94 -9.81 2.48
C ILE A 135 -11.07 -9.26 3.33
N ALA A 136 -10.78 -8.24 4.14
CA ALA A 136 -11.79 -7.49 4.86
C ALA A 136 -11.40 -6.01 4.97
N ILE A 137 -12.38 -5.19 5.33
CA ILE A 137 -12.20 -3.76 5.54
C ILE A 137 -12.61 -3.42 6.96
N LEU A 138 -11.64 -2.91 7.72
CA LEU A 138 -11.79 -2.55 9.13
C LEU A 138 -11.32 -1.11 9.35
N TYR A 139 -11.73 -0.50 10.47
CA TYR A 139 -11.32 0.86 10.80
C TYR A 139 -10.95 0.98 12.29
N ASP A 140 -10.25 2.07 12.63
CA ASP A 140 -9.79 2.36 13.99
C ASP A 140 -8.84 1.31 14.61
N GLY A 141 -8.04 0.64 13.77
CA GLY A 141 -6.88 -0.13 14.21
C GLY A 141 -7.23 -1.42 14.94
N THR A 142 -8.25 -2.12 14.46
CA THR A 142 -8.68 -3.43 14.96
C THR A 142 -8.73 -4.44 13.82
N THR A 143 -8.39 -5.68 14.14
CA THR A 143 -8.54 -6.87 13.28
C THR A 143 -9.66 -7.79 13.79
N ASP A 144 -10.45 -7.37 14.78
CA ASP A 144 -11.56 -8.19 15.29
C ASP A 144 -12.78 -8.09 14.36
N HIS A 145 -13.02 -9.15 13.60
CA HIS A 145 -14.13 -9.27 12.67
C HIS A 145 -15.50 -9.32 13.33
N ASN A 146 -15.57 -9.59 14.64
CA ASN A 146 -16.82 -9.57 15.39
C ASN A 146 -17.15 -8.19 15.95
N SER A 147 -16.23 -7.23 15.81
CA SER A 147 -16.41 -5.88 16.30
C SER A 147 -17.32 -5.06 15.38
N ALA A 148 -17.82 -3.94 15.90
CA ALA A 148 -18.58 -2.97 15.10
C ALA A 148 -17.70 -2.21 14.08
N TYR A 149 -16.37 -2.41 14.13
CA TYR A 149 -15.40 -1.74 13.28
C TYR A 149 -15.08 -2.50 12.00
N ASN A 150 -15.65 -3.70 11.82
CA ASN A 150 -15.60 -4.46 10.58
C ASN A 150 -16.72 -3.99 9.63
N ILE A 151 -16.37 -3.20 8.61
CA ILE A 151 -17.35 -2.57 7.70
C ILE A 151 -17.60 -3.37 6.43
N ALA A 152 -16.67 -4.24 6.06
CA ALA A 152 -16.87 -5.28 5.06
C ALA A 152 -16.12 -6.53 5.52
N GLY A 153 -16.85 -7.52 6.03
CA GLY A 153 -16.26 -8.76 6.54
C GLY A 153 -15.72 -9.66 5.45
N HIS A 154 -15.22 -10.83 5.88
CA HIS A 154 -14.46 -11.76 5.06
C HIS A 154 -15.06 -11.99 3.66
N VAL A 155 -14.28 -11.66 2.66
CA VAL A 155 -14.42 -12.14 1.29
C VAL A 155 -13.22 -13.03 1.02
N GLU A 156 -13.46 -14.27 0.59
CA GLU A 156 -12.39 -15.21 0.24
C GLU A 156 -11.48 -14.59 -0.83
N ALA A 157 -10.16 -14.61 -0.60
CA ALA A 157 -9.18 -13.96 -1.46
C ALA A 157 -8.84 -14.80 -2.71
N SER A 158 -8.95 -16.13 -2.61
CA SER A 158 -8.67 -17.02 -3.74
C SER A 158 -9.91 -17.28 -4.59
N MET A 159 -9.79 -17.14 -5.91
CA MET A 159 -10.80 -17.64 -6.85
C MET A 159 -10.54 -19.09 -7.30
N ASN A 160 -9.47 -19.71 -6.82
CA ASN A 160 -9.05 -21.04 -7.24
C ASN A 160 -9.85 -22.11 -6.49
N PHE A 161 -10.76 -22.79 -7.19
CA PHE A 161 -11.52 -23.92 -6.64
C PHE A 161 -10.70 -25.20 -6.36
N ILE A 162 -9.37 -25.11 -6.31
CA ILE A 162 -8.49 -26.23 -5.97
C ILE A 162 -8.01 -26.03 -4.54
N TRP A 163 -8.34 -26.97 -3.67
CA TRP A 163 -8.01 -26.94 -2.25
C TRP A 163 -6.52 -27.21 -1.97
N PRO A 164 -5.89 -26.47 -1.02
CA PRO A 164 -6.44 -25.33 -0.29
C PRO A 164 -6.51 -24.06 -1.16
N GLN A 165 -7.60 -23.31 -0.99
CA GLN A 165 -7.75 -21.96 -1.53
C GLN A 165 -6.73 -21.06 -0.82
N ASN A 166 -5.76 -20.57 -1.58
CA ASN A 166 -4.55 -19.95 -1.06
C ASN A 166 -4.08 -18.82 -2.00
N ILE A 167 -3.57 -17.72 -1.44
CA ILE A 167 -2.91 -16.62 -2.17
C ILE A 167 -1.38 -16.60 -1.98
N GLU A 168 -0.83 -17.46 -1.12
CA GLU A 168 0.59 -17.70 -0.92
C GLU A 168 1.13 -18.65 -2.00
N ASP A 169 1.05 -18.21 -3.27
CA ASP A 169 1.32 -19.00 -4.47
C ASP A 169 2.53 -18.51 -5.30
N GLU A 170 3.38 -17.68 -4.70
CA GLU A 170 4.52 -16.98 -5.33
C GLU A 170 4.11 -16.00 -6.44
N ALA A 171 2.82 -15.82 -6.72
CA ALA A 171 2.35 -14.95 -7.79
C ALA A 171 2.11 -13.52 -7.30
N ASP A 172 2.28 -12.58 -8.23
CA ASP A 172 1.84 -11.20 -8.03
C ASP A 172 0.33 -11.14 -8.28
N HIS A 173 -0.43 -10.71 -7.26
CA HIS A 173 -1.87 -10.49 -7.33
C HIS A 173 -2.16 -9.01 -7.58
N ASP A 174 -3.02 -8.71 -8.55
CA ASP A 174 -3.41 -7.35 -8.89
C ASP A 174 -4.39 -6.79 -7.84
N VAL A 175 -4.04 -5.67 -7.22
CA VAL A 175 -4.91 -4.97 -6.27
C VAL A 175 -5.32 -3.62 -6.84
N ARG A 176 -6.61 -3.30 -6.74
CA ARG A 176 -7.12 -1.95 -7.02
C ARG A 176 -7.99 -1.45 -5.89
N ILE A 177 -7.67 -0.25 -5.41
CA ILE A 177 -8.47 0.46 -4.40
C ILE A 177 -8.98 1.74 -5.02
N HIS A 178 -10.30 1.84 -5.16
CA HIS A 178 -10.98 3.00 -5.71
C HIS A 178 -11.83 3.67 -4.63
N TRP A 179 -11.61 4.96 -4.43
CA TRP A 179 -12.36 5.78 -3.50
C TRP A 179 -13.04 6.92 -4.25
N ASP A 180 -14.36 7.05 -4.09
CA ASP A 180 -15.14 8.18 -4.58
C ASP A 180 -16.02 8.78 -3.45
N PRO A 181 -15.56 9.89 -2.83
CA PRO A 181 -16.34 10.55 -1.77
C PRO A 181 -17.60 11.25 -2.32
N THR A 182 -17.72 11.43 -3.64
CA THR A 182 -18.86 12.08 -4.27
C THR A 182 -20.01 11.13 -4.56
N ASP A 183 -19.72 9.82 -4.64
CA ASP A 183 -20.71 8.75 -4.78
C ASP A 183 -20.97 8.08 -3.43
N ASN A 184 -21.62 8.81 -2.51
CA ASN A 184 -22.01 8.29 -1.19
C ASN A 184 -20.86 7.61 -0.41
N ASN A 185 -19.64 8.16 -0.49
CA ASN A 185 -18.45 7.57 0.15
C ASN A 185 -18.17 6.13 -0.34
N LEU A 186 -18.23 5.91 -1.65
CA LEU A 186 -17.99 4.61 -2.25
C LEU A 186 -16.50 4.23 -2.13
N LEU A 187 -16.25 3.10 -1.47
CA LEU A 187 -14.95 2.43 -1.46
C LEU A 187 -15.12 1.07 -2.15
N GLU A 188 -14.27 0.81 -3.14
CA GLU A 188 -14.23 -0.45 -3.86
C GLU A 188 -12.82 -1.02 -3.80
N VAL A 189 -12.76 -2.32 -3.52
CA VAL A 189 -11.53 -3.11 -3.51
C VAL A 189 -11.71 -4.23 -4.54
N TYR A 190 -10.71 -4.36 -5.42
CA TYR A 190 -10.62 -5.43 -6.39
C TYR A 190 -9.34 -6.21 -6.13
N PHE A 191 -9.46 -7.53 -6.12
CA PHE A 191 -8.41 -8.53 -5.97
C PHE A 191 -8.78 -9.70 -6.88
#